data_AF-A0A966IDF3-F1
#
_entry.id   AF-A0A966IDF3-F1
#
_cell.length_a   1.000
_cell.length_b   1.000
_cell.length_c   1.000
_cell.angle_alpha   90.00
_cell.angle_beta   90.00
_cell.angle_gamma   90.00
#
_symmetry.space_group_name_H-M   'P 1'
#
loop_
_entity.id
_entity.type
_entity.pdbx_description
1 polymer ?
#
loop_
_entity_poly.entity_id
_entity_poly.type
_entity_poly.pdbx_seq_one_letter_code
_entity_poly.pdbx_strand_id
1 'polypeptide(L)' 'ADAYRDAQRIKGAGDARATALYAEAFNRDPQFAQFYRSLEAYRNTFKDKKDLMVIEPSNDFFRFMQKKN' A
#
# COMPACT_ATOMS: atom_id res chain seq x y z
N ALA A 1 11.88 -17.93 -25.06
CA ALA A 1 12.61 -17.72 -23.80
C ALA A 1 12.85 -16.23 -23.52
N ASP A 2 13.06 -15.40 -24.54
CA ASP A 2 13.38 -13.98 -24.39
C ASP A 2 12.25 -13.13 -23.75
N ALA A 3 10.99 -13.37 -24.12
CA ALA A 3 9.86 -12.64 -23.55
C ALA A 3 9.73 -12.81 -22.03
N TYR A 4 10.05 -13.98 -21.48
CA TYR A 4 10.01 -14.20 -20.03
C TYR A 4 11.15 -13.46 -19.32
N ARG A 5 12.36 -13.48 -19.90
CA ARG A 5 13.51 -12.73 -19.39
C ARG A 5 13.25 -11.22 -19.39
N ASP A 6 12.66 -10.71 -20.46
CA ASP A 6 12.37 -9.29 -20.58
C ASP A 6 11.23 -8.86 -19.65
N ALA A 7 10.21 -9.71 -19.47
CA ALA A 7 9.16 -9.50 -18.45
C ALA A 7 9.74 -9.43 -17.03
N GLN A 8 10.66 -10.33 -16.67
CA GLN A 8 11.34 -10.29 -15.36
C GLN A 8 12.20 -9.03 -15.20
N ARG A 9 12.88 -8.60 -16.27
CA ARG A 9 13.68 -7.35 -16.24
C ARG A 9 12.79 -6.12 -16.05
N ILE A 10 11.67 -6.03 -16.77
CA ILE A 10 10.70 -4.93 -16.64
C ILE A 10 10.09 -4.92 -15.23
N LYS A 11 9.70 -6.10 -14.72
CA LYS A 11 9.18 -6.25 -13.37
C LYS A 11 10.20 -5.80 -12.32
N GLY A 12 11.44 -6.27 -12.41
CA GLY A 12 12.51 -5.89 -11.48
C GLY A 12 12.83 -4.39 -11.53
N ALA A 13 12.81 -3.77 -12.70
CA ALA A 13 12.97 -2.32 -12.84
C ALA A 13 11.81 -1.54 -12.23
N GLY A 14 10.58 -2.05 -12.36
CA GLY A 14 9.38 -1.49 -11.74
C GLY A 14 9.44 -1.58 -10.22
N ASP A 15 9.79 -2.75 -9.69
CA ASP A 15 9.92 -2.99 -8.25
C ASP A 15 11.01 -2.08 -7.65
N ALA A 16 12.18 -1.98 -8.29
CA ALA A 16 13.26 -1.10 -7.84
C ALA A 16 12.84 0.38 -7.82
N ARG A 17 12.12 0.84 -8.85
CA ARG A 17 11.63 2.23 -8.92
C ARG A 17 10.56 2.49 -7.86
N ALA A 18 9.66 1.55 -7.62
CA ALA A 18 8.66 1.66 -6.57
C ALA A 18 9.33 1.77 -5.19
N THR A 19 10.28 0.88 -4.88
CA THR A 19 11.04 0.93 -3.62
C THR A 19 11.78 2.23 -3.43
N ALA A 20 12.44 2.75 -4.46
CA ALA A 20 13.14 4.04 -4.38
C ALA A 20 12.17 5.21 -4.09
N LEU A 21 11.02 5.23 -4.77
CA LEU A 21 10.00 6.26 -4.56
C LEU A 21 9.35 6.17 -3.17
N TYR A 22 9.14 4.95 -2.66
CA TYR A 22 8.73 4.74 -1.28
C TYR A 22 9.79 5.30 -0.32
N ALA A 23 11.06 4.93 -0.46
CA ALA A 23 12.11 5.43 0.42
C ALA A 23 12.21 6.97 0.41
N GLU A 24 12.08 7.60 -0.76
CA GLU A 24 12.07 9.05 -0.90
C GLU A 24 10.84 9.70 -0.24
N ALA A 25 9.65 9.13 -0.41
CA ALA A 25 8.42 9.64 0.19
C ALA A 25 8.41 9.49 1.72
N PHE A 26 8.89 8.35 2.24
CA PHE A 26 9.02 8.12 3.69
C PHE A 26 10.00 9.08 4.35
N ASN A 27 11.05 9.51 3.64
CA ASN A 27 11.99 10.53 4.13
C ASN A 27 11.42 11.96 4.08
N ARG A 28 10.50 12.24 3.16
CA ARG A 28 9.90 13.56 2.99
C ARG A 28 8.72 13.83 3.92
N ASP A 29 7.92 12.80 4.21
CA ASP A 29 6.75 12.94 5.07
C ASP A 29 6.52 11.68 5.93
N PRO A 30 6.79 11.75 7.24
CA PRO A 30 6.52 10.66 8.19
C PRO A 30 5.04 10.24 8.24
N GLN A 31 4.09 11.11 7.85
CA GLN A 31 2.67 10.79 7.81
C GLN A 31 2.32 9.89 6.61
N PHE A 32 3.08 9.97 5.52
CA PHE A 32 2.91 9.11 4.35
C PHE A 32 3.12 7.64 4.70
N ALA A 33 4.09 7.35 5.58
CA ALA A 33 4.34 6.02 6.11
C ALA A 33 3.10 5.41 6.78
N GLN A 34 2.39 6.21 7.57
CA GLN A 34 1.20 5.79 8.29
C GLN A 34 0.03 5.58 7.34
N PHE A 35 -0.17 6.49 6.38
CA PHE A 35 -1.17 6.35 5.32
C PHE A 35 -0.95 5.10 4.47
N TYR A 36 0.28 4.84 4.03
CA TYR A 36 0.61 3.67 3.20
C TYR A 36 0.39 2.35 3.93
N ARG A 37 0.78 2.28 5.21
CA ARG A 37 0.47 1.12 6.07
C ARG A 37 -1.03 0.90 6.21
N SER A 38 -1.81 1.97 6.37
CA SER A 38 -3.27 1.86 6.39
C SER A 38 -3.81 1.28 5.07
N LEU A 39 -3.33 1.75 3.92
CA LEU A 39 -3.72 1.22 2.60
C LEU A 39 -3.39 -0.27 2.42
N GLU A 40 -2.21 -0.72 2.87
CA GLU A 40 -1.88 -2.15 2.80
C GLU A 40 -2.77 -2.99 3.71
N ALA A 41 -3.06 -2.51 4.92
CA ALA A 41 -4.01 -3.17 5.82
C ALA A 41 -5.38 -3.31 5.15
N TYR A 42 -5.90 -2.25 4.51
CA TYR A 42 -7.13 -2.32 3.72
C TYR A 42 -7.07 -3.37 2.61
N ARG A 43 -6.01 -3.35 1.79
CA ARG A 43 -5.85 -4.32 0.68
C ARG A 43 -5.82 -5.76 1.17
N ASN A 44 -5.13 -6.02 2.29
CA ASN A 44 -4.99 -7.35 2.84
C ASN A 44 -6.32 -7.83 3.44
N THR A 45 -7.03 -6.98 4.19
CA THR A 45 -8.36 -7.31 4.73
C THR A 45 -9.36 -7.63 3.61
N PHE A 46 -9.41 -6.84 2.55
CA PHE A 46 -10.40 -7.06 1.48
C PHE A 46 -10.02 -8.14 0.46
N LYS A 47 -8.81 -8.70 0.55
CA LYS A 47 -8.34 -9.77 -0.34
C LYS A 47 -9.07 -11.08 -0.08
N ASP A 48 -9.41 -11.37 1.17
CA ASP A 48 -10.16 -12.55 1.57
C ASP A 48 -11.60 -12.18 1.94
N LYS A 49 -12.55 -12.52 1.06
CA LYS A 49 -13.99 -12.20 1.19
C LYS A 49 -14.70 -12.85 2.39
N LYS A 50 -13.98 -13.51 3.30
CA LYS A 50 -14.54 -14.34 4.39
C LYS A 50 -14.33 -13.76 5.78
N ASP A 51 -13.66 -12.62 5.92
CA ASP A 51 -13.33 -12.09 7.25
C ASP A 51 -14.39 -11.09 7.72
N LEU A 52 -15.11 -11.47 8.79
CA LEU A 52 -15.96 -10.55 9.55
C LEU A 52 -15.04 -9.55 10.28
N MET A 53 -14.89 -8.35 9.72
CA MET A 53 -14.04 -7.32 10.32
C MET A 53 -14.83 -6.57 11.42
N VAL A 54 -14.51 -6.82 12.70
CA VAL A 54 -15.01 -6.01 13.81
C VAL A 54 -14.08 -4.81 13.96
N ILE A 55 -14.50 -3.65 13.43
CA ILE A 55 -13.73 -2.42 13.48
C ILE A 55 -14.52 -1.42 14.32
N GLU A 56 -13.88 -0.89 15.37
CA GLU A 56 -14.45 0.22 16.11
C GLU A 56 -14.51 1.48 15.21
N PRO A 57 -15.64 2.22 15.15
CA PRO A 57 -15.79 3.38 14.27
C PRO A 57 -14.76 4.50 14.51
N SER A 58 -14.17 4.54 15.71
CA SER A 58 -13.17 5.50 16.18
C SER A 58 -11.73 5.14 15.76
N ASN A 59 -11.52 3.97 15.16
CA ASN A 59 -10.18 3.45 14.88
C ASN A 59 -9.46 4.32 13.83
N ASP A 60 -8.17 4.60 14.08
CA ASP A 60 -7.25 5.30 13.17
C ASP A 60 -7.26 4.73 11.74
N PHE A 61 -7.70 3.48 11.57
CA PHE A 61 -8.01 2.86 10.30
C PHE A 61 -8.80 3.80 9.38
N PHE A 62 -9.88 4.42 9.88
CA PHE A 62 -10.77 5.26 9.08
C PHE A 62 -10.36 6.73 8.97
N ARG A 63 -9.32 7.19 9.69
CA ARG A 63 -8.91 8.62 9.68
C ARG A 63 -8.60 9.15 8.28
N PHE A 64 -8.15 8.29 7.38
CA PHE A 64 -7.83 8.67 5.99
C PHE A 64 -8.99 8.48 5.00
N MET A 65 -10.06 7.79 5.39
CA MET A 65 -11.27 7.62 4.58
C MET A 65 -12.41 8.56 4.97
N GLN A 66 -12.35 9.16 6.17
CA GLN A 66 -13.28 10.20 6.56
C GLN A 66 -12.96 11.47 5.77
N LYS A 67 -13.69 11.67 4.68
CA LYS A 67 -13.82 12.98 4.04
C LYS A 67 -14.40 13.93 5.09
N LYS A 68 -13.59 14.89 5.58
CA LYS A 68 -14.13 16.05 6.28
C LYS A 68 -15.04 16.78 5.28
N ASN A 69 -16.32 16.85 5.61
CA ASN A 69 -17.26 17.76 4.96
C ASN A 69 -16.86 19.21 5.26
#